data_AF-A0A4Q6DUQ0-F1
#
_entry.id   AF-A0A4Q6DUQ0-F1
#
_cell.length_a   1.000
_cell.length_b   1.000
_cell.length_c   1.000
_cell.angle_alpha   90.00
_cell.angle_beta   90.00
_cell.angle_gamma   90.00
#
_symmetry.space_group_name_H-M   'P 1'
#
loop_
_entity.id
_entity.type
_entity.pdbx_description
1 polymer ?
#
loop_
_entity_poly.entity_id
_entity_poly.type
_entity_poly.pdbx_seq_one_letter_code
_entity_poly.pdbx_strand_id
1 'polypeptide(L)'
;MRLYFSGFFFLLFAVVYTAGAQQINKTIYTSPNYTITASGVIQGEFKAKALSAFELLSNYRSAANTFKSPVVSFKFSINGKDNEMASGKDHQVTVVPVNGAFKTPLIKFGRRYVDSRTVPAKTYLAPDTKFQLNLDMREVLRSFKTKGYYTTFNDNKIYKEDFKAVYVAGSSSPLIWDFDNLVNNPGLQLKDDDGDGIYTLDLILNKPEEEKSTSSAWKLSKDITAFPQYSSGYPLMDALYNMSLEEMQNAVEPDSTFRTGKEWAGVWTRDISYSIILSMATLQPKVAEHSLMRKVKNNRVIQDTGTGGSYPVSSDRMMWAVAAWEVYKVTGDKNWLKKVYAIIKNSADDDAKTVYDNETGLVKGESSFLDWREQTYPKWMQPADIYESECLGTSVVHYQTNVVLNEMAVLLNDKQAADKYAAIASRIKQGINKHLWMPEKGYYGQYLYGRKYKILSPKSEALGEALAILFDIADDGKTKT
;
A
#
# COMPACT_ATOMS: atom_id res chain seq x y z
N MET A 1 9.24 1.28 77.96
CA MET A 1 8.98 -0.12 77.57
C MET A 1 8.81 -0.14 76.06
N ARG A 2 9.64 -0.94 75.38
CA ARG A 2 9.91 -0.94 73.93
C ARG A 2 8.72 -1.39 73.05
N LEU A 3 8.78 -0.96 71.78
CA LEU A 3 8.14 -1.51 70.55
C LEU A 3 6.61 -1.29 70.51
N TYR A 4 5.99 -0.66 69.50
CA TYR A 4 5.98 -1.00 68.08
C TYR A 4 5.70 0.23 67.19
N PHE A 5 6.75 0.92 66.74
CA PHE A 5 6.70 1.84 65.60
C PHE A 5 7.14 1.07 64.35
N SER A 6 6.23 0.32 63.74
CA SER A 6 6.54 -0.49 62.53
C SER A 6 5.31 -0.84 61.66
N GLY A 7 4.08 -0.55 62.10
CA GLY A 7 2.87 -0.97 61.37
C GLY A 7 2.34 0.00 60.32
N PHE A 8 2.69 1.29 60.39
CA PHE A 8 2.01 2.32 59.57
C PHE A 8 2.65 2.61 58.21
N PHE A 9 3.92 2.22 58.00
CA PHE A 9 4.59 2.43 56.70
C PHE A 9 4.29 1.32 55.67
N PHE A 10 3.90 0.12 56.12
CA PHE A 10 3.56 -1.00 55.23
C PHE A 10 2.13 -0.90 54.66
N LEU A 11 1.20 -0.26 55.35
CA LEU A 11 -0.19 -0.12 54.88
C LEU A 11 -0.34 0.94 53.77
N LEU A 12 0.45 2.01 53.79
CA LEU A 12 0.42 3.01 52.71
C LEU A 12 1.00 2.47 51.39
N PHE A 13 2.05 1.65 51.45
CA PHE A 13 2.61 1.00 50.26
C PHE A 13 1.66 -0.04 49.64
N ALA A 14 0.89 -0.76 50.46
CA ALA A 14 -0.07 -1.75 49.97
C ALA A 14 -1.30 -1.11 49.29
N VAL A 15 -1.78 0.04 49.77
CA VAL A 15 -2.94 0.75 49.19
C VAL A 15 -2.57 1.49 47.88
N VAL A 16 -1.34 1.98 47.75
CA VAL A 16 -0.86 2.58 46.50
C VAL A 16 -0.62 1.53 45.41
N TYR A 17 -0.16 0.32 45.78
CA TYR A 17 0.01 -0.78 44.83
C TYR A 17 -1.31 -1.35 44.29
N THR A 18 -2.35 -1.45 45.12
CA THR A 18 -3.66 -1.97 44.70
C THR A 18 -4.44 -0.96 43.83
N ALA A 19 -4.33 0.34 44.12
CA ALA A 19 -4.90 1.40 43.28
C ALA A 19 -4.21 1.50 41.90
N GLY A 20 -2.88 1.39 41.84
CA GLY A 20 -2.11 1.38 40.59
C GLY A 20 -2.39 0.14 39.72
N ALA A 21 -2.52 -1.04 40.33
CA ALA A 21 -2.86 -2.28 39.63
C ALA A 21 -4.30 -2.31 39.08
N GLN A 22 -5.26 -1.67 39.77
CA GLN A 22 -6.63 -1.50 39.27
C GLN A 22 -6.72 -0.59 38.04
N GLN A 23 -5.83 0.39 37.92
CA GLN A 23 -5.83 1.33 36.80
C GLN A 23 -5.30 0.69 35.50
N ILE A 24 -4.32 -0.24 35.61
CA ILE A 24 -3.70 -0.95 34.46
C ILE A 24 -4.70 -1.87 33.75
N ASN A 25 -5.66 -2.46 34.46
CA ASN A 25 -6.67 -3.37 33.90
C ASN A 25 -8.04 -2.72 33.68
N LYS A 26 -8.15 -1.39 33.76
CA LYS A 26 -9.41 -0.68 33.52
C LYS A 26 -9.88 -0.95 32.09
N THR A 27 -11.01 -1.62 31.94
CA THR A 27 -11.67 -1.82 30.65
C THR A 27 -12.13 -0.48 30.09
N ILE A 28 -11.72 -0.18 28.85
CA ILE A 28 -12.16 0.99 28.08
C ILE A 28 -13.36 0.61 27.23
N TYR A 29 -13.27 -0.55 26.57
CA TYR A 29 -14.27 -1.00 25.61
C TYR A 29 -14.29 -2.53 25.55
N THR A 30 -15.48 -3.09 25.36
CA THR A 30 -15.67 -4.51 25.13
C THR A 30 -16.65 -4.72 23.98
N SER A 31 -16.30 -5.63 23.08
CA SER A 31 -17.17 -6.16 22.04
C SER A 31 -17.16 -7.69 22.08
N PRO A 32 -18.02 -8.37 21.30
CA PRO A 32 -17.93 -9.82 21.13
C PRO A 32 -16.57 -10.30 20.56
N ASN A 33 -15.84 -9.42 19.87
CA ASN A 33 -14.60 -9.77 19.16
C ASN A 33 -13.35 -9.49 19.99
N TYR A 34 -13.34 -8.41 20.77
CA TYR A 34 -12.16 -8.00 21.53
C TYR A 34 -12.52 -7.07 22.71
N THR A 35 -11.60 -6.99 23.67
CA THR A 35 -11.63 -6.09 24.82
C THR A 35 -10.41 -5.19 24.80
N ILE A 36 -10.61 -3.88 24.97
CA ILE A 36 -9.55 -2.88 25.14
C ILE A 36 -9.50 -2.49 26.62
N THR A 37 -8.32 -2.58 27.23
CA THR A 37 -8.01 -2.10 28.57
C THR A 37 -7.07 -0.89 28.48
N ALA A 38 -6.85 -0.20 29.61
CA ALA A 38 -5.90 0.91 29.67
C ALA A 38 -4.48 0.54 29.23
N SER A 39 -4.09 -0.73 29.37
CA SER A 39 -2.76 -1.22 29.05
C SER A 39 -2.71 -2.24 27.92
N GLY A 40 -3.82 -2.59 27.26
CA GLY A 40 -3.77 -3.66 26.27
C GLY A 40 -5.04 -3.93 25.48
N VAL A 41 -4.94 -4.91 24.59
CA VAL A 41 -6.04 -5.42 23.78
C VAL A 41 -6.05 -6.95 23.89
N ILE A 42 -7.25 -7.52 24.08
CA ILE A 42 -7.47 -8.96 24.19
C ILE A 42 -8.45 -9.38 23.09
N GLN A 43 -8.05 -10.33 22.26
CA GLN A 43 -8.86 -10.93 21.19
C GLN A 43 -8.76 -12.46 21.28
N GLY A 44 -9.71 -13.09 21.99
CA GLY A 44 -9.65 -14.54 22.26
C GLY A 44 -8.38 -14.91 23.03
N GLU A 45 -7.56 -15.80 22.45
CA GLU A 45 -6.27 -16.21 23.02
C GLU A 45 -5.14 -15.19 22.79
N PHE A 46 -5.35 -14.24 21.87
CA PHE A 46 -4.37 -13.21 21.55
C PHE A 46 -4.50 -12.00 22.50
N LYS A 47 -3.35 -11.47 22.90
CA LYS A 47 -3.17 -10.38 23.84
C LYS A 47 -1.99 -9.53 23.40
N ALA A 48 -2.21 -8.22 23.37
CA ALA A 48 -1.17 -7.21 23.33
C ALA A 48 -1.23 -6.37 24.60
N LYS A 49 -0.09 -6.05 25.21
CA LYS A 49 -0.01 -5.25 26.43
C LYS A 49 1.19 -4.32 26.45
N ALA A 50 1.01 -3.13 26.99
CA ALA A 50 2.08 -2.24 27.43
C ALA A 50 2.54 -2.64 28.83
N LEU A 51 3.82 -2.94 28.97
CA LEU A 51 4.48 -3.11 30.27
C LEU A 51 4.84 -1.75 30.88
N SER A 52 5.10 -0.76 30.03
CA SER A 52 5.34 0.64 30.38
C SER A 52 5.05 1.51 29.16
N ALA A 53 5.21 2.84 29.29
CA ALA A 53 5.19 3.76 28.15
C ALA A 53 6.32 3.50 27.11
N PHE A 54 7.24 2.57 27.39
CA PHE A 54 8.41 2.32 26.55
C PHE A 54 8.56 0.84 26.17
N GLU A 55 7.56 0.00 26.48
CA GLU A 55 7.67 -1.44 26.26
C GLU A 55 6.30 -2.09 26.00
N LEU A 56 6.18 -2.82 24.88
CA LEU A 56 5.00 -3.55 24.43
C LEU A 56 5.33 -5.04 24.23
N LEU A 57 4.35 -5.89 24.49
CA LEU A 57 4.39 -7.32 24.18
C LEU A 57 3.10 -7.74 23.48
N SER A 58 3.22 -8.64 22.52
CA SER A 58 2.10 -9.25 21.79
C SER A 58 2.36 -10.73 21.53
N ASN A 59 1.36 -11.57 21.76
CA ASN A 59 1.38 -12.97 21.32
C ASN A 59 0.54 -13.19 20.04
N TYR A 60 0.12 -12.10 19.38
CA TYR A 60 -0.72 -12.19 18.18
C TYR A 60 -0.06 -13.03 17.09
N ARG A 61 -0.86 -13.89 16.46
CA ARG A 61 -0.44 -14.67 15.29
C ARG A 61 -1.41 -14.39 14.15
N SER A 62 -0.88 -13.97 13.01
CA SER A 62 -1.70 -13.68 11.84
C SER A 62 -2.35 -14.95 11.31
N ALA A 63 -3.65 -14.88 11.03
CA ALA A 63 -4.37 -15.92 10.33
C ALA A 63 -4.14 -15.88 8.81
N ALA A 64 -3.29 -15.00 8.27
CA ALA A 64 -3.12 -14.82 6.82
C ALA A 64 -2.80 -16.13 6.07
N ASN A 65 -2.04 -17.05 6.68
CA ASN A 65 -1.71 -18.34 6.09
C ASN A 65 -2.91 -19.29 5.95
N THR A 66 -4.03 -19.06 6.66
CA THR A 66 -5.25 -19.88 6.56
C THR A 66 -6.16 -19.45 5.41
N PHE A 67 -5.93 -18.28 4.82
CA PHE A 67 -6.78 -17.70 3.77
C PHE A 67 -6.05 -17.51 2.42
N LYS A 68 -4.88 -18.13 2.22
CA LYS A 68 -4.13 -17.99 0.96
C LYS A 68 -4.89 -18.62 -0.21
N SER A 69 -4.94 -17.89 -1.32
CA SER A 69 -5.51 -18.37 -2.57
C SER A 69 -4.81 -19.65 -3.04
N PRO A 70 -5.55 -20.71 -3.45
CA PRO A 70 -4.98 -21.90 -4.06
C PRO A 70 -4.60 -21.65 -5.53
N VAL A 71 -5.02 -20.53 -6.14
CA VAL A 71 -4.57 -20.13 -7.47
C VAL A 71 -3.23 -19.41 -7.33
N VAL A 72 -2.19 -19.99 -7.93
CA VAL A 72 -0.86 -19.41 -8.02
C VAL A 72 -0.67 -18.82 -9.42
N SER A 73 -0.42 -17.52 -9.48
CA SER A 73 -0.06 -16.80 -10.71
C SER A 73 1.45 -16.66 -10.79
N PHE A 74 2.07 -16.95 -11.94
CA PHE A 74 3.52 -16.88 -12.10
C PHE A 74 3.96 -16.67 -13.55
N LYS A 75 5.21 -16.25 -13.74
CA LYS A 75 5.90 -16.15 -15.02
C LYS A 75 7.31 -16.72 -14.90
N PHE A 76 7.80 -17.34 -15.96
CA PHE A 76 9.21 -17.67 -16.10
C PHE A 76 10.00 -16.45 -16.55
N SER A 77 11.29 -16.48 -16.27
CA SER A 77 12.19 -15.36 -16.52
C SER A 77 13.55 -15.87 -16.94
N ILE A 78 14.02 -15.48 -18.12
CA ILE A 78 15.42 -15.69 -18.48
C ILE A 78 16.24 -14.54 -17.90
N ASN A 79 17.28 -14.87 -17.14
CA ASN A 79 18.22 -13.94 -16.51
C ASN A 79 17.58 -12.89 -15.57
N GLY A 80 16.43 -13.19 -14.97
CA GLY A 80 15.73 -12.26 -14.07
C GLY A 80 15.08 -11.07 -14.79
N LYS A 81 14.72 -11.19 -16.07
CA LYS A 81 13.94 -10.18 -16.80
C LYS A 81 12.51 -10.65 -17.07
N ASP A 82 11.54 -9.73 -17.09
CA ASP A 82 10.15 -10.02 -17.51
C ASP A 82 10.11 -10.15 -19.05
N ASN A 83 10.53 -11.30 -19.55
CA ASN A 83 10.79 -11.53 -20.97
C ASN A 83 10.07 -12.74 -21.56
N GLU A 84 9.20 -13.39 -20.78
CA GLU A 84 8.43 -14.53 -21.26
C GLU A 84 7.17 -14.11 -22.03
N MET A 85 6.37 -13.21 -21.45
CA MET A 85 5.06 -12.81 -21.97
C MET A 85 4.73 -11.36 -21.61
N ALA A 86 3.79 -10.75 -22.35
CA ALA A 86 3.28 -9.42 -22.05
C ALA A 86 2.78 -9.27 -20.61
N SER A 87 2.88 -8.06 -20.05
CA SER A 87 2.38 -7.75 -18.72
C SER A 87 0.88 -8.10 -18.57
N GLY A 88 0.50 -8.66 -17.43
CA GLY A 88 -0.85 -9.16 -17.16
C GLY A 88 -1.20 -10.51 -17.81
N LYS A 89 -0.29 -11.12 -18.57
CA LYS A 89 -0.43 -12.49 -19.08
C LYS A 89 0.48 -13.44 -18.32
N ASP A 90 -0.05 -13.96 -17.22
CA ASP A 90 0.66 -14.90 -16.36
C ASP A 90 0.14 -16.33 -16.52
N HIS A 91 0.98 -17.30 -16.19
CA HIS A 91 0.50 -18.66 -15.94
C HIS A 91 -0.38 -18.66 -14.70
N GLN A 92 -1.43 -19.47 -14.70
CA GLN A 92 -2.29 -19.67 -13.54
C GLN A 92 -2.50 -21.16 -13.34
N VAL A 93 -2.16 -21.65 -12.15
CA VAL A 93 -2.40 -23.04 -11.74
C VAL A 93 -3.25 -23.06 -10.47
N THR A 94 -4.24 -23.94 -10.43
CA THR A 94 -4.99 -24.20 -9.20
C THR A 94 -4.30 -25.34 -8.44
N VAL A 95 -3.61 -24.97 -7.37
CA VAL A 95 -2.85 -25.90 -6.53
C VAL A 95 -3.81 -26.66 -5.61
N VAL A 96 -4.16 -27.87 -6.03
CA VAL A 96 -4.91 -28.84 -5.23
C VAL A 96 -3.97 -30.02 -4.95
N PRO A 97 -3.25 -30.01 -3.82
CA PRO A 97 -2.24 -31.03 -3.57
C PRO A 97 -2.87 -32.40 -3.33
N VAL A 98 -2.23 -33.44 -3.86
CA VAL A 98 -2.52 -34.84 -3.54
C VAL A 98 -1.40 -35.31 -2.61
N ASN A 99 -1.75 -35.79 -1.41
CA ASN A 99 -0.77 -36.17 -0.38
C ASN A 99 0.23 -35.04 -0.03
N GLY A 100 -0.24 -33.80 0.00
CA GLY A 100 0.58 -32.62 0.32
C GLY A 100 1.53 -32.17 -0.80
N ALA A 101 1.44 -32.76 -2.00
CA ALA A 101 2.26 -32.39 -3.14
C ALA A 101 1.43 -32.02 -4.37
N PHE A 102 1.91 -31.06 -5.13
CA PHE A 102 1.36 -30.65 -6.42
C PHE A 102 2.49 -30.50 -7.44
N LYS A 103 2.28 -31.04 -8.63
CA LYS A 103 3.20 -30.92 -9.76
C LYS A 103 2.49 -30.19 -10.88
N THR A 104 3.08 -29.13 -11.41
CA THR A 104 2.51 -28.46 -12.59
C THR A 104 2.56 -29.40 -13.80
N PRO A 105 1.66 -29.25 -14.78
CA PRO A 105 1.91 -29.83 -16.10
C PRO A 105 3.22 -29.29 -16.66
N LEU A 106 3.72 -29.93 -17.73
CA LEU A 106 4.86 -29.42 -18.47
C LEU A 106 4.44 -28.14 -19.22
N ILE A 107 4.93 -26.99 -18.77
CA ILE A 107 4.59 -25.68 -19.34
C ILE A 107 5.70 -25.26 -20.30
N LYS A 108 5.35 -24.81 -21.51
CA LYS A 108 6.34 -24.33 -22.49
C LYS A 108 6.65 -22.87 -22.26
N PHE A 109 7.94 -22.52 -22.28
CA PHE A 109 8.37 -21.12 -22.18
C PHE A 109 7.71 -20.26 -23.27
N GLY A 110 7.15 -19.12 -22.88
CA GLY A 110 6.49 -18.18 -23.80
C GLY A 110 5.06 -18.57 -24.17
N ARG A 111 4.52 -19.68 -23.63
CA ARG A 111 3.14 -20.13 -23.89
C ARG A 111 2.32 -20.15 -22.61
N ARG A 112 1.42 -19.18 -22.48
CA ARG A 112 0.54 -19.03 -21.31
C ARG A 112 -0.21 -20.34 -21.02
N TYR A 113 -0.15 -20.76 -19.76
CA TYR A 113 -0.93 -21.87 -19.23
C TYR A 113 -1.95 -21.32 -18.23
N VAL A 114 -3.23 -21.59 -18.44
CA VAL A 114 -4.29 -21.23 -17.50
C VAL A 114 -5.07 -22.49 -17.18
N ASP A 115 -5.04 -22.87 -15.92
CA ASP A 115 -5.87 -23.93 -15.40
C ASP A 115 -7.34 -23.51 -15.43
N SER A 116 -8.15 -24.25 -16.19
CA SER A 116 -9.58 -23.96 -16.37
C SER A 116 -10.44 -24.45 -15.20
N ARG A 117 -9.85 -25.13 -14.21
CA ARG A 117 -10.60 -25.62 -13.04
C ARG A 117 -11.15 -24.45 -12.24
N THR A 118 -12.45 -24.49 -11.99
CA THR A 118 -13.09 -23.55 -11.07
C THR A 118 -12.70 -23.89 -9.65
N VAL A 119 -12.24 -22.88 -8.91
CA VAL A 119 -11.95 -23.02 -7.49
C VAL A 119 -13.24 -22.88 -6.70
N PRO A 120 -13.68 -23.90 -5.95
CA PRO A 120 -14.85 -23.76 -5.09
C PRO A 120 -14.66 -22.63 -4.07
N ALA A 121 -15.73 -21.96 -3.70
CA ALA A 121 -15.68 -20.93 -2.66
C ALA A 121 -15.10 -21.52 -1.36
N LYS A 122 -14.32 -20.69 -0.63
CA LYS A 122 -13.65 -21.07 0.63
C LYS A 122 -12.61 -22.20 0.49
N THR A 123 -12.06 -22.41 -0.70
CA THR A 123 -10.88 -23.26 -0.89
C THR A 123 -9.62 -22.42 -0.70
N TYR A 124 -8.69 -22.91 0.12
CA TYR A 124 -7.42 -22.24 0.43
C TYR A 124 -6.25 -23.18 0.17
N LEU A 125 -5.09 -22.59 -0.10
CA LEU A 125 -3.84 -23.31 -0.28
C LEU A 125 -3.45 -24.01 1.04
N ALA A 126 -3.29 -25.33 1.01
CA ALA A 126 -2.90 -26.08 2.19
C ALA A 126 -1.51 -25.64 2.69
N PRO A 127 -1.27 -25.56 4.01
CA PRO A 127 0.07 -25.31 4.53
C PRO A 127 1.08 -26.38 4.09
N ASP A 128 2.35 -25.99 4.02
CA ASP A 128 3.47 -26.89 3.66
C ASP A 128 3.27 -27.67 2.35
N THR A 129 2.61 -27.05 1.37
CA THR A 129 2.34 -27.69 0.09
C THR A 129 3.63 -27.81 -0.71
N LYS A 130 4.10 -29.04 -0.95
CA LYS A 130 5.22 -29.31 -1.87
C LYS A 130 4.78 -29.00 -3.28
N PHE A 131 5.50 -28.14 -3.97
CA PHE A 131 5.13 -27.62 -5.29
C PHE A 131 6.29 -27.79 -6.26
N GLN A 132 6.09 -28.63 -7.26
CA GLN A 132 7.08 -28.89 -8.31
C GLN A 132 6.66 -28.19 -9.61
N LEU A 133 7.48 -27.24 -10.06
CA LEU A 133 7.37 -26.60 -11.37
C LEU A 133 8.09 -27.43 -12.44
N ASN A 134 7.48 -27.55 -13.62
CA ASN A 134 8.09 -28.16 -14.80
C ASN A 134 7.97 -27.23 -16.00
N LEU A 135 9.11 -26.85 -16.55
CA LEU A 135 9.24 -25.92 -17.68
C LEU A 135 9.94 -26.62 -18.85
N ASP A 136 9.32 -26.58 -20.02
CA ASP A 136 9.90 -27.03 -21.29
C ASP A 136 10.64 -25.88 -21.97
N MET A 137 11.97 -25.92 -21.93
CA MET A 137 12.88 -24.97 -22.58
C MET A 137 13.38 -25.47 -23.94
N ARG A 138 12.95 -26.64 -24.43
CA ARG A 138 13.53 -27.27 -25.62
C ARG A 138 13.40 -26.40 -26.88
N GLU A 139 12.35 -25.59 -26.98
CA GLU A 139 12.17 -24.62 -28.06
C GLU A 139 13.23 -23.50 -28.01
N VAL A 140 13.45 -22.92 -26.83
CA VAL A 140 14.47 -21.90 -26.58
C VAL A 140 15.87 -22.45 -26.88
N LEU A 141 16.20 -23.62 -26.32
CA LEU A 141 17.49 -24.28 -26.51
C LEU A 141 17.74 -24.67 -27.97
N ARG A 142 16.71 -25.11 -28.69
CA ARG A 142 16.80 -25.36 -30.14
C ARG A 142 17.06 -24.08 -30.91
N SER A 143 16.42 -22.97 -30.55
CA SER A 143 16.68 -21.66 -31.15
C SER A 143 18.13 -21.21 -30.94
N PHE A 144 18.69 -21.40 -29.74
CA PHE A 144 20.12 -21.16 -29.49
C PHE A 144 21.03 -22.01 -30.37
N LYS A 145 20.72 -23.30 -30.55
CA LYS A 145 21.52 -24.21 -31.39
C LYS A 145 21.45 -23.86 -32.88
N THR A 146 20.29 -23.41 -33.36
CA THR A 146 20.03 -23.22 -34.81
C THR A 146 20.23 -21.79 -35.30
N LYS A 147 19.98 -20.79 -34.44
CA LYS A 147 20.01 -19.37 -34.79
C LYS A 147 21.02 -18.56 -33.97
N GLY A 148 21.56 -19.11 -32.88
CA GLY A 148 22.40 -18.39 -31.92
C GLY A 148 21.62 -17.52 -30.93
N TYR A 149 20.31 -17.36 -31.08
CA TYR A 149 19.47 -16.55 -30.19
C TYR A 149 18.03 -17.09 -30.10
N TYR A 150 17.29 -16.65 -29.08
CA TYR A 150 15.84 -16.81 -28.94
C TYR A 150 15.15 -15.44 -29.02
N THR A 151 14.00 -15.38 -29.68
CA THR A 151 13.21 -14.15 -29.80
C THR A 151 12.05 -14.19 -28.83
N THR A 152 11.96 -13.19 -27.95
CA THR A 152 10.90 -13.05 -26.93
C THR A 152 9.60 -12.51 -27.55
N PHE A 153 8.53 -12.43 -26.75
CA PHE A 153 7.22 -11.97 -27.20
C PHE A 153 7.18 -10.53 -27.76
N ASN A 154 8.20 -9.72 -27.47
CA ASN A 154 8.34 -8.32 -27.88
C ASN A 154 9.49 -8.13 -28.87
N ASP A 155 9.84 -9.17 -29.64
CA ASP A 155 10.88 -9.18 -30.68
C ASP A 155 12.32 -8.93 -30.20
N ASN A 156 12.55 -8.81 -28.89
CA ASN A 156 13.89 -8.77 -28.34
C ASN A 156 14.60 -10.12 -28.51
N LYS A 157 15.91 -10.06 -28.72
CA LYS A 157 16.76 -11.24 -28.86
C LYS A 157 17.52 -11.50 -27.57
N ILE A 158 17.46 -12.73 -27.09
CA ILE A 158 18.34 -13.25 -26.06
C ILE A 158 19.36 -14.12 -26.79
N TYR A 159 20.62 -13.71 -26.79
CA TYR A 159 21.67 -14.50 -27.42
C TYR A 159 22.09 -15.67 -26.53
N LYS A 160 22.58 -16.74 -27.15
CA LYS A 160 23.05 -17.93 -26.43
C LYS A 160 24.17 -17.58 -25.45
N GLU A 161 25.06 -16.65 -25.81
CA GLU A 161 26.16 -16.22 -24.94
C GLU A 161 25.67 -15.44 -23.71
N ASP A 162 24.51 -14.80 -23.81
CA ASP A 162 23.90 -14.03 -22.72
C ASP A 162 23.03 -14.87 -21.79
N PHE A 163 22.66 -16.10 -22.18
CA PHE A 163 21.83 -16.98 -21.36
C PHE A 163 22.60 -17.48 -20.14
N LYS A 164 22.14 -17.13 -18.94
CA LYS A 164 22.76 -17.49 -17.65
C LYS A 164 21.91 -18.49 -16.87
N ALA A 165 20.62 -18.18 -16.70
CA ALA A 165 19.71 -18.98 -15.88
C ALA A 165 18.24 -18.69 -16.19
N VAL A 166 17.37 -19.60 -15.73
CA VAL A 166 15.91 -19.44 -15.77
C VAL A 166 15.40 -19.36 -14.35
N TYR A 167 14.51 -18.41 -14.09
CA TYR A 167 13.88 -18.16 -12.80
C TYR A 167 12.36 -18.19 -12.94
N VAL A 168 11.66 -18.19 -11.80
CA VAL A 168 10.21 -17.99 -11.72
C VAL A 168 9.88 -16.82 -10.78
N ALA A 169 9.01 -15.92 -11.25
CA ALA A 169 8.35 -14.91 -10.45
C ALA A 169 6.88 -15.29 -10.23
N GLY A 170 6.28 -14.92 -9.10
CA GLY A 170 4.88 -15.27 -8.85
C GLY A 170 4.24 -14.74 -7.57
N SER A 171 2.97 -15.09 -7.40
CA SER A 171 2.04 -14.45 -6.46
C SER A 171 1.94 -15.10 -5.09
N SER A 172 2.68 -16.16 -4.81
CA SER A 172 2.60 -16.91 -3.54
C SER A 172 3.99 -17.24 -3.04
N SER A 173 4.30 -16.82 -1.81
CA SER A 173 5.57 -17.09 -1.14
C SER A 173 5.95 -18.59 -1.24
N PRO A 174 7.20 -18.91 -1.61
CA PRO A 174 8.37 -18.01 -1.69
C PRO A 174 8.52 -17.25 -3.02
N LEU A 175 7.59 -17.36 -3.96
CA LEU A 175 7.63 -16.61 -5.21
C LEU A 175 7.46 -15.10 -4.94
N ILE A 176 8.14 -14.28 -5.76
CA ILE A 176 8.07 -12.82 -5.73
C ILE A 176 7.87 -12.28 -7.14
N TRP A 177 7.19 -11.13 -7.30
CA TRP A 177 7.05 -10.43 -8.59
C TRP A 177 8.18 -9.46 -8.90
N ASP A 178 9.20 -9.40 -8.03
CA ASP A 178 10.37 -8.55 -8.18
C ASP A 178 11.38 -9.18 -9.13
N PHE A 179 11.18 -8.96 -10.43
CA PHE A 179 12.07 -9.45 -11.48
C PHE A 179 13.51 -8.95 -11.28
N ASP A 180 13.70 -7.70 -10.89
CA ASP A 180 15.03 -7.10 -10.74
C ASP A 180 15.85 -7.78 -9.64
N ASN A 181 15.20 -8.35 -8.63
CA ASN A 181 15.86 -9.12 -7.57
C ASN A 181 15.79 -10.64 -7.71
N LEU A 182 15.16 -11.21 -8.75
CA LEU A 182 15.10 -12.68 -8.93
C LEU A 182 16.49 -13.32 -8.96
N VAL A 183 17.47 -12.66 -9.60
CA VAL A 183 18.85 -13.17 -9.69
C VAL A 183 19.53 -13.27 -8.32
N ASN A 184 19.08 -12.51 -7.34
CA ASN A 184 19.57 -12.54 -5.96
C ASN A 184 18.84 -13.60 -5.10
N ASN A 185 17.89 -14.33 -5.70
CA ASN A 185 17.07 -15.35 -5.05
C ASN A 185 17.33 -16.73 -5.68
N PRO A 186 18.44 -17.41 -5.34
CA PRO A 186 18.81 -18.70 -5.95
C PRO A 186 17.78 -19.80 -5.71
N GLY A 187 16.94 -19.68 -4.67
CA GLY A 187 15.81 -20.58 -4.42
C GLY A 187 14.68 -20.49 -5.45
N LEU A 188 14.70 -19.51 -6.35
CA LEU A 188 13.72 -19.33 -7.43
C LEU A 188 14.28 -19.70 -8.81
N GLN A 189 15.52 -20.19 -8.87
CA GLN A 189 16.17 -20.62 -10.10
C GLN A 189 15.75 -22.06 -10.44
N LEU A 190 15.29 -22.30 -11.67
CA LEU A 190 15.01 -23.63 -12.17
C LEU A 190 16.28 -24.31 -12.69
N LYS A 191 16.31 -25.65 -12.63
CA LYS A 191 17.46 -26.48 -13.01
C LYS A 191 17.10 -27.57 -14.00
N ASP A 192 18.04 -27.89 -14.88
CA ASP A 192 17.99 -28.93 -15.90
C ASP A 192 19.18 -29.87 -15.64
N ASP A 193 19.06 -30.69 -14.59
CA ASP A 193 20.18 -31.47 -14.06
C ASP A 193 20.56 -32.65 -14.97
N ASP A 194 19.62 -33.14 -15.81
CA ASP A 194 19.85 -34.23 -16.77
C ASP A 194 20.12 -33.74 -18.20
N GLY A 195 19.93 -32.44 -18.47
CA GLY A 195 20.24 -31.81 -19.75
C GLY A 195 19.23 -32.13 -20.86
N ASP A 196 18.04 -32.62 -20.52
CA ASP A 196 16.98 -32.96 -21.48
C ASP A 196 16.18 -31.73 -21.97
N GLY A 197 16.43 -30.57 -21.34
CA GLY A 197 15.77 -29.30 -21.63
C GLY A 197 14.48 -29.07 -20.85
N ILE A 198 14.18 -29.90 -19.85
CA ILE A 198 13.08 -29.75 -18.90
C ILE A 198 13.63 -29.20 -17.58
N TYR A 199 13.29 -27.95 -17.32
CA TYR A 199 13.73 -27.24 -16.13
C TYR A 199 12.74 -27.48 -15.01
N THR A 200 13.24 -27.83 -13.82
CA THR A 200 12.42 -28.12 -12.65
C THR A 200 12.82 -27.25 -11.45
N LEU A 201 11.85 -27.04 -10.56
CA LEU A 201 12.06 -26.37 -9.29
C LEU A 201 11.06 -26.89 -8.27
N ASP A 202 11.56 -27.30 -7.11
CA ASP A 202 10.76 -27.71 -5.96
C ASP A 202 10.68 -26.58 -4.94
N LEU A 203 9.46 -26.22 -4.55
CA LEU A 203 9.16 -25.19 -3.55
C LEU A 203 8.24 -25.77 -2.46
N ILE A 204 8.21 -25.09 -1.32
CA ILE A 204 7.19 -25.31 -0.29
C ILE A 204 6.31 -24.05 -0.26
N LEU A 205 5.08 -24.18 -0.73
CA LEU A 205 4.10 -23.10 -0.70
C LEU A 205 3.32 -23.10 0.61
N ASN A 206 2.89 -21.90 1.01
CA ASN A 206 2.16 -21.67 2.26
C ASN A 206 2.85 -22.32 3.47
N LYS A 207 4.19 -22.24 3.52
CA LYS A 207 4.92 -22.63 4.72
C LYS A 207 4.35 -21.85 5.91
N PRO A 208 3.85 -22.50 6.98
CA PRO A 208 3.58 -21.82 8.23
C PRO A 208 4.88 -21.13 8.63
N GLU A 209 4.84 -19.81 8.74
CA GLU A 209 6.03 -19.07 9.15
C GLU A 209 6.43 -19.56 10.55
N GLU A 210 7.50 -20.35 10.63
CA GLU A 210 8.24 -20.53 11.86
C GLU A 210 8.86 -19.16 12.21
N GLU A 211 8.23 -18.47 13.16
CA GLU A 211 8.82 -17.43 14.02
C GLU A 211 9.25 -16.08 13.41
N LYS A 212 9.05 -15.80 12.12
CA LYS A 212 9.36 -14.45 11.57
C LYS A 212 8.26 -13.87 10.69
N SER A 213 7.37 -13.06 11.28
CA SER A 213 6.81 -11.91 10.53
C SER A 213 6.19 -10.79 11.38
N THR A 214 5.89 -10.99 12.66
CA THR A 214 5.44 -9.91 13.55
C THR A 214 6.30 -9.84 14.80
N SER A 215 6.93 -8.69 15.08
CA SER A 215 7.67 -8.50 16.33
C SER A 215 6.73 -8.72 17.51
N SER A 216 7.03 -9.72 18.35
CA SER A 216 6.24 -10.04 19.54
C SER A 216 6.53 -9.07 20.69
N ALA A 217 7.54 -8.23 20.55
CA ALA A 217 7.94 -7.25 21.53
C ALA A 217 8.40 -5.96 20.86
N TRP A 218 8.20 -4.85 21.55
CA TRP A 218 8.84 -3.58 21.26
C TRP A 218 9.37 -3.00 22.57
N LYS A 219 10.57 -2.45 22.52
CA LYS A 219 11.16 -1.69 23.62
C LYS A 219 11.89 -0.51 23.02
N LEU A 220 11.60 0.69 23.52
CA LEU A 220 12.24 1.91 23.03
C LEU A 220 13.76 1.77 23.11
N SER A 221 14.42 2.04 21.98
CA SER A 221 15.86 1.90 21.80
C SER A 221 16.54 3.20 21.34
N LYS A 222 15.79 4.12 20.71
CA LYS A 222 16.25 5.43 20.27
C LYS A 222 15.79 6.54 21.21
N ASP A 223 16.61 7.58 21.28
CA ASP A 223 16.23 8.82 21.97
C ASP A 223 15.16 9.56 21.15
N ILE A 224 14.00 9.80 21.77
CA ILE A 224 12.85 10.51 21.19
C ILE A 224 12.61 11.87 21.84
N THR A 225 13.49 12.32 22.73
CA THR A 225 13.29 13.54 23.54
C THR A 225 13.23 14.83 22.72
N ALA A 226 13.75 14.80 21.49
CA ALA A 226 13.68 15.93 20.55
C ALA A 226 12.26 16.17 19.98
N PHE A 227 11.32 15.23 20.15
CA PHE A 227 9.96 15.33 19.62
C PHE A 227 8.95 15.66 20.73
N PRO A 228 7.71 16.08 20.39
CA PRO A 228 6.67 16.29 21.38
C PRO A 228 6.46 15.04 22.24
N GLN A 229 6.21 15.23 23.53
CA GLN A 229 6.05 14.15 24.50
C GLN A 229 4.57 14.03 24.89
N TYR A 230 4.09 12.80 25.05
CA TYR A 230 2.72 12.48 25.42
C TYR A 230 2.72 11.55 26.63
N SER A 231 1.81 11.80 27.58
CA SER A 231 1.52 10.87 28.67
C SER A 231 0.06 10.95 29.08
N SER A 232 -0.49 9.83 29.56
CA SER A 232 -1.88 9.69 29.94
C SER A 232 -2.09 8.64 31.02
N GLY A 233 -3.34 8.47 31.46
CA GLY A 233 -3.76 7.34 32.31
C GLY A 233 -3.87 6.00 31.56
N TYR A 234 -3.48 5.95 30.29
CA TYR A 234 -3.61 4.80 29.39
C TYR A 234 -2.23 4.37 28.87
N PRO A 235 -1.50 3.51 29.61
CA PRO A 235 -0.15 3.08 29.23
C PRO A 235 -0.01 2.53 27.81
N LEU A 236 -1.06 1.92 27.27
CA LEU A 236 -1.06 1.46 25.88
C LEU A 236 -0.90 2.64 24.89
N MET A 237 -1.60 3.74 25.13
CA MET A 237 -1.52 4.92 24.27
C MET A 237 -0.17 5.60 24.37
N ASP A 238 0.38 5.72 25.59
CA ASP A 238 1.71 6.27 25.83
C ASP A 238 2.78 5.46 25.09
N ALA A 239 2.70 4.12 25.16
CA ALA A 239 3.61 3.22 24.47
C ALA A 239 3.48 3.30 22.94
N LEU A 240 2.26 3.34 22.41
CA LEU A 240 2.03 3.48 20.97
C LEU A 240 2.53 4.84 20.44
N TYR A 241 2.36 5.91 21.21
CA TYR A 241 2.89 7.23 20.86
C TYR A 241 4.42 7.19 20.77
N ASN A 242 5.10 6.68 21.80
CA ASN A 242 6.56 6.58 21.82
C ASN A 242 7.10 5.64 20.74
N MET A 243 6.43 4.52 20.49
CA MET A 243 6.74 3.61 19.38
C MET A 243 6.62 4.33 18.03
N SER A 244 5.56 5.13 17.82
CA SER A 244 5.39 5.86 16.55
C SER A 244 6.51 6.89 16.29
N LEU A 245 7.02 7.55 17.34
CA LEU A 245 8.15 8.47 17.22
C LEU A 245 9.46 7.74 16.90
N GLU A 246 9.70 6.58 17.51
CA GLU A 246 10.86 5.76 17.17
C GLU A 246 10.77 5.20 15.75
N GLU A 247 9.61 4.70 15.35
CA GLU A 247 9.39 4.18 13.99
C GLU A 247 9.58 5.27 12.93
N MET A 248 9.11 6.50 13.18
CA MET A 248 9.42 7.65 12.34
C MET A 248 10.94 7.85 12.18
N GLN A 249 11.71 7.79 13.28
CA GLN A 249 13.16 7.92 13.22
C GLN A 249 13.83 6.73 12.52
N ASN A 250 13.27 5.53 12.64
CA ASN A 250 13.72 4.34 11.92
C ASN A 250 13.47 4.45 10.41
N ALA A 251 12.43 5.17 10.01
CA ALA A 251 12.06 5.36 8.62
C ALA A 251 12.93 6.40 7.88
N VAL A 252 13.79 7.16 8.56
CA VAL A 252 14.70 8.11 7.88
C VAL A 252 15.90 7.38 7.31
N GLU A 253 16.06 7.45 5.99
CA GLU A 253 17.16 6.82 5.24
C GLU A 253 18.44 7.69 5.24
N PRO A 254 19.62 7.11 4.90
CA PRO A 254 20.87 7.86 4.81
C PRO A 254 20.84 9.04 3.83
N ASP A 255 20.00 8.99 2.80
CA ASP A 255 19.80 10.09 1.85
C ASP A 255 18.83 11.17 2.35
N SER A 256 18.43 11.11 3.62
CA SER A 256 17.49 12.02 4.27
C SER A 256 16.11 12.05 3.60
N THR A 257 15.67 10.90 3.09
CA THR A 257 14.28 10.66 2.68
C THR A 257 13.60 9.65 3.62
N PHE A 258 12.28 9.55 3.52
CA PHE A 258 11.51 8.54 4.25
C PHE A 258 11.41 7.23 3.46
N ARG A 259 11.71 6.12 4.12
CA ARG A 259 11.32 4.78 3.70
C ARG A 259 9.82 4.61 3.88
N THR A 260 9.11 4.28 2.82
CA THR A 260 7.66 4.04 2.89
C THR A 260 7.29 2.55 2.97
N GLY A 261 8.25 1.64 2.84
CA GLY A 261 8.03 0.20 3.03
C GLY A 261 9.32 -0.54 3.36
N LYS A 262 9.24 -1.54 4.26
CA LYS A 262 10.40 -2.39 4.61
C LYS A 262 10.87 -3.26 3.45
N GLU A 263 9.91 -3.85 2.73
CA GLU A 263 10.18 -4.78 1.63
C GLU A 263 10.27 -4.06 0.26
N TRP A 264 9.83 -2.79 0.18
CA TRP A 264 9.92 -1.95 -1.02
C TRP A 264 10.63 -0.65 -0.69
N ALA A 265 11.95 -0.68 -0.75
CA ALA A 265 12.78 0.49 -0.47
C ALA A 265 12.47 1.64 -1.43
N GLY A 266 12.55 2.87 -0.91
CA GLY A 266 12.34 4.10 -1.66
C GLY A 266 11.13 4.90 -1.20
N VAL A 267 10.88 5.99 -1.92
CA VAL A 267 9.79 6.93 -1.64
C VAL A 267 8.63 6.64 -2.59
N TRP A 268 7.50 6.27 -2.04
CA TRP A 268 6.23 6.15 -2.76
C TRP A 268 5.38 7.41 -2.52
N THR A 269 4.88 8.00 -3.60
CA THR A 269 4.27 9.34 -3.64
C THR A 269 3.06 9.44 -2.72
N ARG A 270 2.18 8.45 -2.76
CA ARG A 270 0.95 8.44 -1.97
C ARG A 270 1.26 8.28 -0.49
N ASP A 271 2.03 7.25 -0.15
CA ASP A 271 2.45 6.90 1.21
C ASP A 271 3.08 8.10 1.90
N ILE A 272 4.09 8.71 1.26
CA ILE A 272 4.78 9.85 1.86
C ILE A 272 3.86 11.07 1.98
N SER A 273 2.95 11.28 1.02
CA SER A 273 2.04 12.42 1.07
C SER A 273 1.11 12.33 2.29
N TYR A 274 0.51 11.17 2.54
CA TYR A 274 -0.33 10.98 3.71
C TYR A 274 0.46 11.05 5.02
N SER A 275 1.66 10.47 5.09
CA SER A 275 2.51 10.61 6.29
C SER A 275 2.87 12.07 6.58
N ILE A 276 3.16 12.87 5.55
CA ILE A 276 3.43 14.31 5.68
C ILE A 276 2.22 15.08 6.19
N ILE A 277 1.04 14.82 5.62
CA ILE A 277 -0.21 15.46 6.04
C ILE A 277 -0.54 15.12 7.51
N LEU A 278 -0.32 13.86 7.91
CA LEU A 278 -0.66 13.41 9.27
C LEU A 278 0.29 13.93 10.33
N SER A 279 1.60 13.96 10.08
CA SER A 279 2.57 14.39 11.10
C SER A 279 3.97 14.76 10.61
N MET A 280 4.45 14.21 9.49
CA MET A 280 5.86 14.38 9.10
C MET A 280 6.22 15.80 8.68
N ALA A 281 5.27 16.61 8.21
CA ALA A 281 5.50 18.04 7.98
C ALA A 281 5.96 18.74 9.27
N THR A 282 5.31 18.42 10.39
CA THR A 282 5.59 19.02 11.71
C THR A 282 6.83 18.43 12.36
N LEU A 283 6.95 17.10 12.34
CA LEU A 283 7.99 16.41 13.09
C LEU A 283 9.35 16.41 12.37
N GLN A 284 9.36 16.42 11.03
CA GLN A 284 10.56 16.24 10.20
C GLN A 284 10.44 17.01 8.87
N PRO A 285 10.26 18.35 8.89
CA PRO A 285 9.97 19.14 7.68
C PRO A 285 11.03 19.00 6.58
N LYS A 286 12.32 18.91 6.93
CA LYS A 286 13.39 18.78 5.94
C LYS A 286 13.44 17.42 5.26
N VAL A 287 13.19 16.34 6.01
CA VAL A 287 13.06 14.99 5.42
C VAL A 287 11.81 14.92 4.53
N ALA A 288 10.73 15.60 4.91
CA ALA A 288 9.53 15.73 4.09
C ALA A 288 9.80 16.47 2.77
N GLU A 289 10.50 17.62 2.80
CA GLU A 289 10.91 18.35 1.59
C GLU A 289 11.74 17.48 0.64
N HIS A 290 12.77 16.79 1.15
CA HIS A 290 13.62 15.91 0.35
C HIS A 290 12.83 14.76 -0.28
N SER A 291 11.96 14.12 0.52
CA SER A 291 11.15 12.99 0.05
C SER A 291 10.16 13.42 -1.04
N LEU A 292 9.49 14.57 -0.87
CA LEU A 292 8.62 15.14 -1.91
C LEU A 292 9.40 15.42 -3.19
N MET A 293 10.59 16.03 -3.10
CA MET A 293 11.41 16.34 -4.27
C MET A 293 11.94 15.09 -4.99
N ARG A 294 12.08 13.95 -4.31
CA ARG A 294 12.40 12.65 -4.94
C ARG A 294 11.33 12.21 -5.95
N LYS A 295 10.10 12.71 -5.80
CA LYS A 295 8.94 12.41 -6.66
C LYS A 295 8.68 13.48 -7.71
N VAL A 296 9.69 14.29 -8.02
CA VAL A 296 9.59 15.36 -9.04
C VAL A 296 10.55 15.07 -10.19
N LYS A 297 10.03 15.11 -11.42
CA LYS A 297 10.83 15.05 -12.65
C LYS A 297 10.26 16.03 -13.67
N ASN A 298 11.13 16.75 -14.38
CA ASN A 298 10.74 17.75 -15.39
C ASN A 298 9.69 18.76 -14.86
N ASN A 299 9.89 19.21 -13.61
CA ASN A 299 9.03 20.14 -12.89
C ASN A 299 7.56 19.67 -12.76
N ARG A 300 7.37 18.35 -12.63
CA ARG A 300 6.09 17.68 -12.44
C ARG A 300 6.21 16.56 -11.40
N VAL A 301 5.11 16.29 -10.71
CA VAL A 301 4.99 15.13 -9.84
C VAL A 301 4.92 13.87 -10.70
N ILE A 302 5.71 12.85 -10.37
CA ILE A 302 5.70 11.56 -11.05
C ILE A 302 4.64 10.63 -10.44
N GLN A 303 4.04 9.77 -11.26
CA GLN A 303 3.16 8.70 -10.79
C GLN A 303 4.00 7.46 -10.49
N ASP A 304 3.71 6.77 -9.40
CA ASP A 304 4.30 5.46 -9.11
C ASP A 304 3.76 4.36 -10.01
N THR A 305 4.39 3.20 -10.03
CA THR A 305 3.95 2.04 -10.82
C THR A 305 2.56 1.57 -10.36
N GLY A 306 1.68 1.26 -11.32
CA GLY A 306 0.27 0.99 -11.11
C GLY A 306 -0.40 0.45 -12.38
N THR A 307 -1.73 0.44 -12.39
CA THR A 307 -2.53 -0.20 -13.45
C THR A 307 -2.20 0.36 -14.83
N GLY A 308 -1.94 -0.52 -15.81
CA GLY A 308 -1.86 -0.12 -17.23
C GLY A 308 -0.71 0.82 -17.61
N GLY A 309 0.38 0.85 -16.84
CA GLY A 309 1.47 1.82 -17.00
C GLY A 309 1.33 3.07 -16.11
N SER A 310 0.42 3.00 -15.14
CA SER A 310 0.11 4.06 -14.18
C SER A 310 -0.56 5.26 -14.82
N TYR A 311 0.19 6.32 -15.14
CA TYR A 311 -0.39 7.52 -15.72
C TYR A 311 -0.76 7.26 -17.19
N PRO A 312 -2.00 7.57 -17.64
CA PRO A 312 -3.02 8.36 -16.95
C PRO A 312 -4.13 7.57 -16.24
N VAL A 313 -4.02 6.24 -16.15
CA VAL A 313 -4.96 5.40 -15.37
C VAL A 313 -4.98 5.81 -13.90
N SER A 314 -3.82 6.10 -13.31
CA SER A 314 -3.68 6.65 -11.96
C SER A 314 -3.24 8.11 -12.05
N SER A 315 -3.90 8.97 -11.25
CA SER A 315 -3.57 10.39 -11.11
C SER A 315 -3.56 10.87 -9.66
N ASP A 316 -3.67 9.95 -8.70
CA ASP A 316 -3.68 10.22 -7.27
C ASP A 316 -2.34 10.74 -6.71
N ARG A 317 -1.27 10.72 -7.52
CA ARG A 317 -0.01 11.43 -7.19
C ARG A 317 -0.22 12.88 -6.79
N MET A 318 -1.33 13.49 -7.19
CA MET A 318 -1.64 14.87 -6.85
C MET A 318 -1.90 15.09 -5.36
N MET A 319 -2.05 14.04 -4.53
CA MET A 319 -1.99 14.19 -3.07
C MET A 319 -0.66 14.78 -2.59
N TRP A 320 0.42 14.66 -3.40
CA TRP A 320 1.68 15.38 -3.23
C TRP A 320 1.50 16.89 -3.07
N ALA A 321 0.52 17.48 -3.76
CA ALA A 321 0.24 18.91 -3.68
C ALA A 321 -0.21 19.32 -2.27
N VAL A 322 -1.08 18.51 -1.65
CA VAL A 322 -1.60 18.74 -0.31
C VAL A 322 -0.48 18.57 0.73
N ALA A 323 0.37 17.56 0.57
CA ALA A 323 1.54 17.36 1.42
C ALA A 323 2.56 18.50 1.31
N ALA A 324 2.87 18.96 0.09
CA ALA A 324 3.77 20.09 -0.13
C ALA A 324 3.24 21.40 0.46
N TRP A 325 1.92 21.60 0.41
CA TRP A 325 1.24 22.71 1.09
C TRP A 325 1.33 22.60 2.60
N GLU A 326 1.15 21.41 3.18
CA GLU A 326 1.29 21.20 4.63
C GLU A 326 2.69 21.58 5.12
N VAL A 327 3.74 21.19 4.38
CA VAL A 327 5.12 21.61 4.68
C VAL A 327 5.25 23.14 4.66
N TYR A 328 4.63 23.83 3.69
CA TYR A 328 4.62 25.30 3.70
C TYR A 328 3.89 25.87 4.91
N LYS A 329 2.70 25.36 5.26
CA LYS A 329 1.93 25.85 6.41
C LYS A 329 2.71 25.72 7.72
N VAL A 330 3.46 24.64 7.90
CA VAL A 330 4.30 24.40 9.08
C VAL A 330 5.53 25.31 9.09
N THR A 331 6.23 25.43 7.96
CA THR A 331 7.56 26.08 7.91
C THR A 331 7.50 27.59 7.62
N GLY A 332 6.45 28.04 6.94
CA GLY A 332 6.36 29.40 6.38
C GLY A 332 7.37 29.69 5.26
N ASP A 333 8.06 28.69 4.71
CA ASP A 333 9.13 28.89 3.74
C ASP A 333 8.57 29.36 2.38
N LYS A 334 8.76 30.66 2.10
CA LYS A 334 8.31 31.30 0.85
C LYS A 334 9.06 30.80 -0.40
N ASN A 335 10.30 30.32 -0.25
CA ASN A 335 11.04 29.74 -1.38
C ASN A 335 10.49 28.36 -1.72
N TRP A 336 10.18 27.57 -0.70
CA TRP A 336 9.45 26.31 -0.86
C TRP A 336 8.11 26.54 -1.58
N LEU A 337 7.29 27.48 -1.09
CA LEU A 337 6.00 27.86 -1.70
C LEU A 337 6.14 28.13 -3.20
N LYS A 338 7.04 29.04 -3.60
CA LYS A 338 7.25 29.41 -5.01
C LYS A 338 7.65 28.20 -5.87
N LYS A 339 8.54 27.36 -5.33
CA LYS A 339 9.03 26.17 -6.03
C LYS A 339 7.93 25.15 -6.25
N VAL A 340 7.21 24.78 -5.19
CA VAL A 340 6.17 23.75 -5.28
C VAL A 340 4.94 24.23 -6.02
N TYR A 341 4.60 25.53 -5.93
CA TYR A 341 3.53 26.11 -6.74
C TYR A 341 3.74 25.83 -8.24
N ALA A 342 4.94 26.07 -8.77
CA ALA A 342 5.24 25.79 -10.17
C ALA A 342 5.11 24.30 -10.53
N ILE A 343 5.56 23.40 -9.64
CA ILE A 343 5.48 21.94 -9.83
C ILE A 343 4.03 21.46 -9.86
N ILE A 344 3.23 21.88 -8.88
CA ILE A 344 1.83 21.49 -8.72
C ILE A 344 1.03 22.04 -9.90
N LYS A 345 1.24 23.31 -10.24
CA LYS A 345 0.56 23.98 -11.35
C LYS A 345 0.77 23.24 -12.67
N ASN A 346 2.01 22.89 -13.00
CA ASN A 346 2.33 22.14 -14.22
C ASN A 346 1.70 20.75 -14.23
N SER A 347 1.68 20.06 -13.08
CA SER A 347 1.11 18.72 -12.97
C SER A 347 -0.41 18.74 -13.11
N ALA A 348 -1.08 19.64 -12.38
CA ALA A 348 -2.53 19.81 -12.43
C ALA A 348 -3.02 20.29 -13.80
N ASP A 349 -2.28 21.19 -14.46
CA ASP A 349 -2.64 21.68 -15.80
C ASP A 349 -2.54 20.60 -16.88
N ASP A 350 -1.68 19.59 -16.70
CA ASP A 350 -1.60 18.44 -17.62
C ASP A 350 -2.66 17.39 -17.30
N ASP A 351 -2.95 17.15 -16.03
CA ASP A 351 -4.05 16.29 -15.61
C ASP A 351 -5.41 16.83 -16.07
N ALA A 352 -5.63 18.14 -16.01
CA ALA A 352 -6.87 18.76 -16.47
C ALA A 352 -7.18 18.51 -17.96
N LYS A 353 -6.16 18.26 -18.78
CA LYS A 353 -6.32 17.93 -20.22
C LYS A 353 -6.61 16.46 -20.45
N THR A 354 -6.31 15.62 -19.47
CA THR A 354 -6.22 14.17 -19.65
C THR A 354 -7.34 13.46 -18.88
N VAL A 355 -7.50 13.78 -17.59
CA VAL A 355 -8.37 13.01 -16.68
C VAL A 355 -9.63 13.74 -16.25
N TYR A 356 -9.82 15.03 -16.55
CA TYR A 356 -11.03 15.76 -16.11
C TYR A 356 -12.18 15.55 -17.08
N ASP A 357 -13.33 15.13 -16.54
CA ASP A 357 -14.55 14.98 -17.32
C ASP A 357 -15.39 16.26 -17.24
N ASN A 358 -15.65 16.87 -18.40
CA ASN A 358 -16.40 18.13 -18.45
C ASN A 358 -17.91 17.95 -18.31
N GLU A 359 -18.44 16.74 -18.53
CA GLU A 359 -19.88 16.47 -18.45
C GLU A 359 -20.31 16.25 -17.00
N THR A 360 -19.55 15.43 -16.27
CA THR A 360 -19.84 15.12 -14.85
C THR A 360 -19.19 16.12 -13.90
N GLY A 361 -18.09 16.75 -14.33
CA GLY A 361 -17.20 17.55 -13.48
C GLY A 361 -16.29 16.70 -12.58
N LEU A 362 -16.32 15.37 -12.70
CA LEU A 362 -15.50 14.45 -11.93
C LEU A 362 -14.13 14.21 -12.58
N VAL A 363 -13.31 13.40 -11.92
CA VAL A 363 -11.99 13.00 -12.41
C VAL A 363 -11.95 11.51 -12.71
N LYS A 364 -11.54 11.20 -13.93
CA LYS A 364 -11.29 9.86 -14.45
C LYS A 364 -10.04 9.27 -13.81
N GLY A 365 -10.03 7.95 -13.67
CA GLY A 365 -8.88 7.19 -13.20
C GLY A 365 -9.22 6.22 -12.06
N GLU A 366 -8.22 5.44 -11.67
CA GLU A 366 -8.37 4.43 -10.64
C GLU A 366 -8.53 5.03 -9.23
N SER A 367 -9.09 4.25 -8.31
CA SER A 367 -9.25 4.60 -6.90
C SER A 367 -7.90 4.79 -6.22
N SER A 368 -7.85 5.77 -5.33
CA SER A 368 -6.63 6.27 -4.69
C SER A 368 -6.24 5.51 -3.43
N PHE A 369 -6.98 4.49 -3.00
CA PHE A 369 -6.74 3.87 -1.68
C PHE A 369 -6.09 2.49 -1.72
N LEU A 370 -6.77 1.50 -2.28
CA LEU A 370 -6.33 0.11 -2.20
C LEU A 370 -5.20 -0.16 -3.20
N ASP A 371 -4.17 -0.88 -2.75
CA ASP A 371 -2.92 -1.08 -3.50
C ASP A 371 -3.10 -1.91 -4.77
N TRP A 372 -4.01 -2.88 -4.75
CA TRP A 372 -4.21 -3.80 -5.88
C TRP A 372 -5.59 -3.59 -6.49
N ARG A 373 -5.64 -3.39 -7.81
CA ARG A 373 -6.90 -3.19 -8.55
C ARG A 373 -7.92 -4.30 -8.30
N GLU A 374 -7.49 -5.55 -8.05
CA GLU A 374 -8.36 -6.69 -7.77
C GLU A 374 -9.13 -6.55 -6.44
N GLN A 375 -8.67 -5.66 -5.55
CA GLN A 375 -9.36 -5.33 -4.30
C GLN A 375 -10.52 -4.35 -4.54
N THR A 376 -10.41 -3.50 -5.56
CA THR A 376 -11.40 -2.43 -5.85
C THR A 376 -12.33 -2.80 -7.00
N TYR A 377 -11.77 -3.35 -8.08
CA TYR A 377 -12.42 -3.53 -9.38
C TYR A 377 -12.71 -5.01 -9.68
N PRO A 378 -13.83 -5.31 -10.36
CA PRO A 378 -14.10 -6.65 -10.82
C PRO A 378 -13.08 -7.09 -11.89
N LYS A 379 -12.73 -8.38 -11.89
CA LYS A 379 -11.69 -8.98 -12.75
C LYS A 379 -11.84 -8.72 -14.25
N TRP A 380 -13.04 -8.39 -14.72
CA TRP A 380 -13.30 -8.14 -16.14
C TRP A 380 -12.85 -6.74 -16.60
N MET A 381 -12.76 -5.77 -15.68
CA MET A 381 -12.37 -4.41 -16.01
C MET A 381 -10.92 -4.37 -16.49
N GLN A 382 -10.73 -3.91 -17.72
CA GLN A 382 -9.40 -3.68 -18.27
C GLN A 382 -8.88 -2.30 -17.82
N PRO A 383 -7.57 -2.02 -17.95
CA PRO A 383 -7.02 -0.70 -17.64
C PRO A 383 -7.78 0.46 -18.29
N ALA A 384 -8.29 0.29 -19.51
CA ALA A 384 -9.11 1.31 -20.18
C ALA A 384 -10.48 1.53 -19.51
N ASP A 385 -11.09 0.47 -18.96
CA ASP A 385 -12.36 0.59 -18.22
C ASP A 385 -12.13 1.24 -16.85
N ILE A 386 -10.98 0.96 -16.21
CA ILE A 386 -10.56 1.57 -14.95
C ILE A 386 -10.22 3.05 -15.15
N TYR A 387 -9.47 3.38 -16.20
CA TYR A 387 -9.21 4.76 -16.59
C TYR A 387 -10.51 5.54 -16.77
N GLU A 388 -11.50 4.96 -17.43
CA GLU A 388 -12.80 5.61 -17.61
C GLU A 388 -13.67 5.63 -16.34
N SER A 389 -13.27 5.02 -15.24
CA SER A 389 -14.02 5.17 -13.99
C SER A 389 -13.79 6.55 -13.37
N GLU A 390 -14.79 7.10 -12.70
CA GLU A 390 -14.69 8.37 -11.99
C GLU A 390 -14.83 8.11 -10.49
N CYS A 391 -13.69 8.01 -9.80
CA CYS A 391 -13.62 7.54 -8.42
C CYS A 391 -13.76 8.66 -7.40
N LEU A 392 -14.36 8.35 -6.24
CA LEU A 392 -14.52 9.28 -5.14
C LEU A 392 -13.16 9.76 -4.63
N GLY A 393 -12.28 8.85 -4.17
CA GLY A 393 -10.97 9.22 -3.62
C GLY A 393 -10.15 10.10 -4.57
N THR A 394 -10.10 9.74 -5.86
CA THR A 394 -9.35 10.46 -6.89
C THR A 394 -9.96 11.84 -7.17
N SER A 395 -11.28 11.94 -7.28
CA SER A 395 -11.95 13.23 -7.45
C SER A 395 -11.73 14.15 -6.24
N VAL A 396 -11.76 13.62 -5.02
CA VAL A 396 -11.49 14.37 -3.79
C VAL A 396 -10.02 14.87 -3.73
N VAL A 397 -9.06 14.04 -4.11
CA VAL A 397 -7.63 14.44 -4.22
C VAL A 397 -7.46 15.62 -5.18
N HIS A 398 -8.08 15.55 -6.36
CA HIS A 398 -7.99 16.63 -7.34
C HIS A 398 -8.78 17.87 -6.94
N TYR A 399 -9.92 17.74 -6.25
CA TYR A 399 -10.58 18.87 -5.62
C TYR A 399 -9.62 19.62 -4.70
N GLN A 400 -9.01 18.91 -3.74
CA GLN A 400 -8.14 19.54 -2.75
C GLN A 400 -6.86 20.11 -3.39
N THR A 401 -6.34 19.48 -4.43
CA THR A 401 -5.24 20.02 -5.23
C THR A 401 -5.57 21.40 -5.80
N ASN A 402 -6.78 21.57 -6.34
CA ASN A 402 -7.20 22.85 -6.90
C ASN A 402 -7.49 23.90 -5.82
N VAL A 403 -7.98 23.50 -4.64
CA VAL A 403 -8.08 24.39 -3.46
C VAL A 403 -6.69 24.89 -3.05
N VAL A 404 -5.72 23.99 -2.91
CA VAL A 404 -4.33 24.34 -2.58
C VAL A 404 -3.72 25.29 -3.62
N LEU A 405 -3.93 25.02 -4.91
CA LEU A 405 -3.43 25.90 -5.97
C LEU A 405 -4.06 27.29 -5.93
N ASN A 406 -5.34 27.39 -5.58
CA ASN A 406 -5.99 28.68 -5.36
C ASN A 406 -5.32 29.44 -4.20
N GLU A 407 -5.15 28.79 -3.04
CA GLU A 407 -4.52 29.41 -1.86
C GLU A 407 -3.08 29.87 -2.15
N MET A 408 -2.29 29.01 -2.79
CA MET A 408 -0.92 29.36 -3.21
C MET A 408 -0.91 30.53 -4.19
N ALA A 409 -1.80 30.54 -5.18
CA ALA A 409 -1.90 31.60 -6.17
C ALA A 409 -2.27 32.95 -5.53
N VAL A 410 -3.19 32.96 -4.57
CA VAL A 410 -3.54 34.16 -3.79
C VAL A 410 -2.31 34.69 -3.05
N LEU A 411 -1.57 33.84 -2.35
CA LEU A 411 -0.35 34.25 -1.63
C LEU A 411 0.76 34.78 -2.55
N LEU A 412 0.79 34.31 -3.79
CA LEU A 412 1.75 34.73 -4.81
C LEU A 412 1.24 35.89 -5.69
N ASN A 413 0.05 36.42 -5.40
CA ASN A 413 -0.64 37.47 -6.18
C ASN A 413 -0.92 37.10 -7.65
N ASP A 414 -1.09 35.82 -7.97
CA ASP A 414 -1.56 35.36 -9.28
C ASP A 414 -3.10 35.22 -9.28
N LYS A 415 -3.79 36.34 -9.48
CA LYS A 415 -5.26 36.39 -9.43
C LYS A 415 -5.91 35.50 -10.50
N GLN A 416 -5.33 35.45 -11.70
CA GLN A 416 -5.90 34.66 -12.80
C GLN A 416 -5.85 33.15 -12.48
N ALA A 417 -4.72 32.67 -11.96
CA ALA A 417 -4.61 31.28 -11.53
C ALA A 417 -5.53 30.99 -10.34
N ALA A 418 -5.62 31.91 -9.38
CA ALA A 418 -6.53 31.76 -8.24
C ALA A 418 -7.98 31.54 -8.68
N ASP A 419 -8.51 32.41 -9.55
CA ASP A 419 -9.88 32.32 -10.06
C ASP A 419 -10.10 31.02 -10.86
N LYS A 420 -9.12 30.63 -11.70
CA LYS A 420 -9.15 29.39 -12.47
C LYS A 420 -9.30 28.16 -11.56
N TYR A 421 -8.42 28.02 -10.57
CA TYR A 421 -8.39 26.82 -9.73
C TYR A 421 -9.57 26.77 -8.74
N ALA A 422 -10.07 27.93 -8.27
CA ALA A 422 -11.32 27.98 -7.52
C ALA A 422 -12.52 27.47 -8.33
N ALA A 423 -12.61 27.86 -9.61
CA ALA A 423 -13.69 27.40 -10.48
C ALA A 423 -13.63 25.88 -10.73
N ILE A 424 -12.43 25.33 -10.92
CA ILE A 424 -12.23 23.89 -11.09
C ILE A 424 -12.61 23.14 -9.81
N ALA A 425 -12.13 23.57 -8.64
CA ALA A 425 -12.49 22.96 -7.36
C ALA A 425 -14.01 22.96 -7.15
N SER A 426 -14.68 24.10 -7.40
CA SER A 426 -16.13 24.20 -7.28
C SER A 426 -16.86 23.20 -8.20
N ARG A 427 -16.41 23.05 -9.45
CA ARG A 427 -16.97 22.08 -10.39
C ARG A 427 -16.83 20.63 -9.89
N ILE A 428 -15.65 20.26 -9.39
CA ILE A 428 -15.40 18.90 -8.88
C ILE A 428 -16.27 18.63 -7.64
N LYS A 429 -16.36 19.58 -6.69
CA LYS A 429 -17.23 19.45 -5.51
C LYS A 429 -18.70 19.26 -5.88
N GLN A 430 -19.18 20.01 -6.87
CA GLN A 430 -20.55 19.86 -7.39
C GLN A 430 -20.74 18.49 -8.05
N GLY A 431 -19.77 18.05 -8.86
CA GLY A 431 -19.77 16.73 -9.49
C GLY A 431 -19.87 15.60 -8.47
N ILE A 432 -19.01 15.60 -7.45
CA ILE A 432 -19.00 14.58 -6.37
C ILE A 432 -20.38 14.51 -5.69
N ASN A 433 -20.90 15.67 -5.25
CA ASN A 433 -22.18 15.72 -4.55
C ASN A 433 -23.39 15.34 -5.42
N LYS A 434 -23.33 15.62 -6.72
CA LYS A 434 -24.43 15.31 -7.65
C LYS A 434 -24.44 13.85 -8.07
N HIS A 435 -23.27 13.28 -8.33
CA HIS A 435 -23.14 12.00 -9.02
C HIS A 435 -22.81 10.82 -8.11
N LEU A 436 -22.15 11.08 -6.97
CA LEU A 436 -21.67 10.02 -6.08
C LEU A 436 -22.47 9.92 -4.78
N TRP A 437 -23.13 10.98 -4.31
CA TRP A 437 -23.91 10.93 -3.06
C TRP A 437 -25.14 10.02 -3.17
N MET A 438 -25.28 9.08 -2.23
CA MET A 438 -26.46 8.20 -2.14
C MET A 438 -27.30 8.56 -0.91
N PRO A 439 -28.35 9.40 -1.05
CA PRO A 439 -29.11 9.92 0.08
C PRO A 439 -29.77 8.81 0.91
N GLU A 440 -30.24 7.74 0.27
CA GLU A 440 -30.86 6.60 0.95
C GLU A 440 -29.87 5.78 1.81
N LYS A 441 -28.57 5.89 1.52
CA LYS A 441 -27.51 5.15 2.21
C LYS A 441 -26.73 5.99 3.21
N GLY A 442 -26.78 7.32 3.09
CA GLY A 442 -26.01 8.24 3.93
C GLY A 442 -24.51 8.25 3.65
N TYR A 443 -24.06 7.78 2.47
CA TYR A 443 -22.65 7.77 2.08
C TYR A 443 -22.48 7.93 0.56
N TYR A 444 -21.26 8.20 0.10
CA TYR A 444 -20.91 8.31 -1.31
C TYR A 444 -20.59 6.93 -1.95
N GLY A 445 -20.97 6.76 -3.21
CA GLY A 445 -20.57 5.58 -3.98
C GLY A 445 -19.10 5.69 -4.41
N GLN A 446 -18.40 4.56 -4.43
CA GLN A 446 -16.96 4.50 -4.65
C GLN A 446 -16.51 5.02 -6.03
N TYR A 447 -17.33 4.82 -7.09
CA TYR A 447 -17.05 5.36 -8.42
C TYR A 447 -18.23 5.25 -9.38
N LEU A 448 -18.24 6.11 -10.40
CA LEU A 448 -18.98 5.88 -11.64
C LEU A 448 -18.14 5.01 -12.60
N TYR A 449 -18.77 4.10 -13.33
CA TYR A 449 -18.09 3.29 -14.35
C TYR A 449 -18.97 3.04 -15.57
N GLY A 450 -18.34 2.71 -16.70
CA GLY A 450 -19.01 2.51 -17.98
C GLY A 450 -18.41 3.39 -19.07
N ARG A 451 -18.78 3.10 -20.33
CA ARG A 451 -18.22 3.80 -21.49
C ARG A 451 -19.16 4.89 -22.00
N LYS A 452 -20.33 4.49 -22.53
CA LYS A 452 -21.34 5.42 -23.06
C LYS A 452 -22.27 5.99 -22.00
N TYR A 453 -22.62 5.17 -21.02
CA TYR A 453 -23.47 5.54 -19.90
C TYR A 453 -22.77 5.12 -18.63
N LYS A 454 -22.57 6.08 -17.73
CA LYS A 454 -21.93 5.85 -16.44
C LYS A 454 -22.97 5.33 -15.44
N ILE A 455 -22.59 4.31 -14.69
CA ILE A 455 -23.41 3.67 -13.65
C ILE A 455 -22.67 3.80 -12.33
N LEU A 456 -23.39 4.13 -11.26
CA LEU A 456 -22.83 4.22 -9.92
C LEU A 456 -22.56 2.83 -9.34
N SER A 457 -21.33 2.61 -8.86
CA SER A 457 -21.00 1.48 -8.01
C SER A 457 -21.33 1.84 -6.56
N PRO A 458 -22.34 1.21 -5.93
CA PRO A 458 -22.94 1.75 -4.70
C PRO A 458 -22.24 1.28 -3.41
N LYS A 459 -21.00 0.78 -3.52
CA LYS A 459 -20.15 0.44 -2.37
C LYS A 459 -19.48 1.71 -1.86
N SER A 460 -19.15 1.78 -0.58
CA SER A 460 -18.39 2.91 0.00
C SER A 460 -16.88 2.66 -0.08
N GLU A 461 -16.12 3.75 -0.20
CA GLU A 461 -14.64 3.78 -0.15
C GLU A 461 -14.20 4.62 1.06
N ALA A 462 -13.62 4.00 2.09
CA ALA A 462 -13.36 4.66 3.38
C ALA A 462 -12.47 5.91 3.31
N LEU A 463 -11.41 5.89 2.50
CA LEU A 463 -10.53 7.05 2.34
C LEU A 463 -11.27 8.21 1.66
N GLY A 464 -12.02 7.94 0.59
CA GLY A 464 -12.78 8.95 -0.14
C GLY A 464 -13.83 9.63 0.74
N GLU A 465 -14.54 8.86 1.55
CA GLU A 465 -15.48 9.39 2.57
C GLU A 465 -14.78 10.30 3.57
N ALA A 466 -13.68 9.82 4.18
CA ALA A 466 -12.95 10.56 5.18
C ALA A 466 -12.41 11.89 4.62
N LEU A 467 -11.83 11.86 3.41
CA LEU A 467 -11.32 13.08 2.77
C LEU A 467 -12.45 14.01 2.32
N ALA A 468 -13.61 13.48 1.90
CA ALA A 468 -14.76 14.32 1.56
C ALA A 468 -15.27 15.12 2.77
N ILE A 469 -15.16 14.56 3.98
CA ILE A 469 -15.46 15.27 5.22
C ILE A 469 -14.32 16.24 5.56
N LEU A 470 -13.06 15.77 5.57
CA LEU A 470 -11.91 16.58 5.98
C LEU A 470 -11.64 17.80 5.07
N PHE A 471 -12.08 17.75 3.82
CA PHE A 471 -11.92 18.84 2.83
C PHE A 471 -13.24 19.58 2.55
N ASP A 472 -14.23 19.44 3.44
CA ASP A 472 -15.50 20.16 3.37
C ASP A 472 -16.24 19.98 2.03
N ILE A 473 -16.16 18.82 1.41
CA ILE A 473 -16.93 18.46 0.21
C ILE A 473 -18.34 18.04 0.61
N ALA A 474 -18.47 17.28 1.70
CA ALA A 474 -19.73 16.92 2.31
C ALA A 474 -20.33 18.13 3.06
N ASP A 475 -21.52 18.57 2.65
CA ASP A 475 -22.22 19.67 3.35
C ASP A 475 -22.77 19.19 4.72
N ASP A 476 -23.13 20.11 5.62
CA ASP A 476 -23.50 19.85 7.04
C ASP A 476 -24.50 18.71 7.31
N GLY A 477 -25.38 18.41 6.36
CA GLY A 477 -26.32 17.28 6.47
C GLY A 477 -25.71 15.92 6.17
N LYS A 478 -24.65 15.89 5.36
CA LYS A 478 -23.94 14.69 4.87
C LYS A 478 -22.76 14.29 5.77
N THR A 479 -22.25 15.21 6.60
CA THR A 479 -21.14 14.95 7.55
C THR A 479 -21.56 14.22 8.82
N LYS A 480 -22.87 14.12 9.09
CA LYS A 480 -23.45 13.56 10.33
C LYS A 480 -24.07 12.17 10.15
N THR A 481 -24.22 11.71 8.91
CA THR A 481 -24.73 10.40 8.52
C THR A 481 -23.56 9.46 8.31
#